data_AF-A0A9Q0XN58-F1
#
_entry.id   AF-A0A9Q0XN58-F1
#
_cell.length_a   1.000
_cell.length_b   1.000
_cell.length_c   1.000
_cell.angle_alpha   90.00
_cell.angle_beta   90.00
_cell.angle_gamma   90.00
#
_symmetry.space_group_name_H-M   'P 1'
#
loop_
_entity.id
_entity.type
_entity.pdbx_description
1 polymer ?
#
loop_
_entity_poly.entity_id
_entity_poly.type
_entity_poly.pdbx_seq_one_letter_code
_entity_poly.pdbx_strand_id
1 'polypeptide(L)'
;MAGENFLEPRSHAEIMDMKYEQLSGVDKYVYEQGPVILAVNSSFCGLLSNSLFRRVLNITTARITSTIPMVVIPFISTMVTYQLVVKQPLMNGDLNCSICASTRGGLTGAIVGCLHPFLIALPLNAGLATRYETAPLPSKENMLKYWKGICSPVLKKMRLPILLQFLFGAYLGSQHHGIYIKMLKMPAFKKDPEDLSD
;
A
#
# COMPACT_ATOMS: atom_id res chain seq x y z
N MET A 1 -23.51 41.41 27.55
CA MET A 1 -24.14 40.65 26.46
C MET A 1 -23.15 39.58 26.06
N ALA A 2 -23.43 38.34 26.45
CA ALA A 2 -22.59 37.19 26.16
C ALA A 2 -22.76 36.85 24.67
N GLY A 3 -21.72 37.10 23.88
CA GLY A 3 -21.60 36.59 22.52
C GLY A 3 -21.01 35.20 22.59
N GLU A 4 -21.86 34.20 22.83
CA GLU A 4 -21.51 32.82 22.50
C GLU A 4 -21.34 32.74 20.99
N ASN A 5 -20.10 32.84 20.52
CA ASN A 5 -19.76 32.51 19.14
C ASN A 5 -19.94 31.01 18.98
N PHE A 6 -21.15 30.64 18.57
CA PHE A 6 -21.54 29.33 18.12
C PHE A 6 -20.49 28.81 17.12
N LEU A 7 -19.71 27.83 17.58
CA LEU A 7 -18.78 27.08 16.75
C LEU A 7 -19.55 26.55 15.54
N GLU A 8 -19.22 27.06 14.36
CA GLU A 8 -19.56 26.44 13.08
C GLU A 8 -19.23 24.94 13.19
N PRO A 9 -20.10 24.01 12.73
CA PRO A 9 -19.83 22.59 12.84
C PRO A 9 -18.64 22.24 11.95
N ARG A 10 -17.42 22.40 12.47
CA ARG A 10 -16.22 21.89 11.84
C ARG A 10 -16.44 20.40 11.65
N SER A 11 -16.40 19.96 10.41
CA SER A 11 -16.48 18.54 10.11
C SER A 11 -15.37 17.82 10.88
N HIS A 12 -15.63 16.58 11.31
CA HIS A 12 -14.63 15.79 12.04
C HIS A 12 -13.27 15.76 11.30
N ALA A 13 -13.30 15.74 9.97
CA ALA A 13 -12.12 15.83 9.12
C ALA A 13 -11.32 17.13 9.34
N GLU A 14 -11.96 18.30 9.33
CA GLU A 14 -11.27 19.58 9.55
C GLU A 14 -10.64 19.68 10.94
N ILE A 15 -11.30 19.14 11.98
CA ILE A 15 -10.74 19.10 13.33
C ILE A 15 -9.49 18.20 13.37
N MET A 16 -9.55 17.06 12.68
CA MET A 16 -8.43 16.13 12.61
C MET A 16 -7.25 16.68 11.80
N ASP A 17 -7.51 17.46 10.75
CA ASP A 17 -6.46 18.14 9.98
C ASP A 17 -5.76 19.23 10.81
N MET A 18 -6.50 20.00 11.62
CA MET A 18 -5.87 20.95 12.55
C MET A 18 -5.00 20.24 13.60
N LYS A 19 -5.45 19.10 14.11
CA LYS A 19 -4.69 18.28 15.06
C LYS A 19 -3.49 17.62 14.40
N TYR A 20 -3.59 17.26 13.13
CA TYR A 20 -2.47 16.78 12.34
C TYR A 20 -1.35 17.82 12.30
N GLU A 21 -1.68 19.11 12.12
CA GLU A 21 -0.67 20.15 12.08
C GLU A 21 0.10 20.33 13.41
N GLN A 22 -0.50 19.96 14.53
CA GLN A 22 0.13 19.99 15.85
C GLN A 22 0.99 18.76 16.18
N LEU A 23 1.01 17.74 15.31
CA LEU A 23 1.83 16.55 15.53
C LEU A 23 3.32 16.86 15.52
N SER A 24 4.07 16.06 16.27
CA SER A 24 5.53 16.08 16.21
C SER A 24 6.03 15.77 14.78
N GLY A 25 7.16 16.34 14.38
CA GLY A 25 7.72 16.11 13.05
C GLY A 25 7.98 14.62 12.75
N VAL A 26 8.31 13.83 13.77
CA VAL A 26 8.49 12.37 13.64
C VAL A 26 7.16 11.67 13.33
N ASP A 27 6.09 12.02 14.04
CA ASP A 27 4.76 11.44 13.80
C ASP A 27 4.23 11.83 12.41
N LYS A 28 4.40 13.10 11.99
CA LYS A 28 4.07 13.56 10.63
C LYS A 28 4.83 12.77 9.57
N TYR A 29 6.15 12.62 9.74
CA TYR A 29 6.99 11.86 8.83
C TYR A 29 6.52 10.41 8.68
N VAL A 30 6.23 9.70 9.78
CA VAL A 30 5.72 8.32 9.74
C VAL A 30 4.35 8.24 9.07
N TYR A 31 3.49 9.24 9.31
CA TYR A 31 2.15 9.31 8.72
C TYR A 31 2.17 9.51 7.19
N GLU A 32 3.07 10.37 6.70
CA GLU A 32 3.22 10.68 5.28
C GLU A 32 4.06 9.66 4.52
N GLN A 33 5.25 9.34 5.03
CA GLN A 33 6.23 8.54 4.30
C GLN A 33 6.02 7.03 4.46
N GLY A 34 5.34 6.60 5.52
CA GLY A 34 5.05 5.19 5.76
C GLY A 34 4.38 4.49 4.56
N PRO A 35 3.23 4.99 4.05
CA PRO A 35 2.57 4.43 2.87
C PRO A 35 3.44 4.50 1.61
N VAL A 36 4.26 5.55 1.47
CA VAL A 36 5.17 5.71 0.34
C VAL A 36 6.24 4.62 0.36
N ILE A 37 6.88 4.37 1.50
CA ILE A 37 7.87 3.29 1.66
C ILE A 37 7.21 1.93 1.41
N LEU A 38 6.00 1.71 1.91
CA LEU A 38 5.22 0.49 1.65
C LEU A 38 4.98 0.29 0.15
N ALA A 39 4.64 1.36 -0.57
CA ALA A 39 4.43 1.35 -2.03
C ALA A 39 5.73 1.16 -2.81
N VAL A 40 6.85 1.76 -2.38
CA VAL A 40 8.18 1.52 -2.98
C VAL A 40 8.56 0.04 -2.85
N ASN A 41 8.36 -0.57 -1.68
CA ASN A 41 8.58 -1.99 -1.47
C ASN A 41 7.70 -2.85 -2.40
N SER A 42 6.47 -2.39 -2.68
CA SER A 42 5.57 -3.05 -3.63
C SER A 42 6.11 -3.03 -5.06
N SER A 43 6.68 -1.90 -5.51
CA SER A 43 7.39 -1.81 -6.79
C SER A 43 8.54 -2.81 -6.87
N PHE A 44 9.33 -2.95 -5.80
CA PHE A 44 10.38 -3.97 -5.75
C PHE A 44 9.81 -5.39 -5.81
N CYS A 45 8.70 -5.66 -5.13
CA CYS A 45 7.98 -6.93 -5.24
C CYS A 45 7.51 -7.21 -6.68
N GLY A 46 7.02 -6.20 -7.39
CA GLY A 46 6.65 -6.27 -8.80
C GLY A 46 7.84 -6.56 -9.71
N LEU A 47 8.96 -5.84 -9.53
CA LEU A 47 10.20 -6.06 -10.26
C LEU A 47 10.79 -7.45 -10.03
N LEU A 48 10.79 -7.91 -8.77
CA LEU A 48 11.27 -9.23 -8.40
C LEU A 48 10.40 -10.31 -9.06
N SER A 49 9.08 -10.20 -8.95
CA SER A 49 8.13 -11.11 -9.59
C SER A 49 8.36 -11.17 -11.11
N ASN A 50 8.49 -9.99 -11.75
CA ASN A 50 8.77 -9.89 -13.17
C ASN A 50 10.08 -10.59 -13.55
N SER A 51 11.17 -10.31 -12.82
CA SER A 51 12.47 -10.93 -13.06
C SER A 51 12.42 -12.45 -12.94
N LEU A 52 11.71 -12.97 -11.94
CA LEU A 52 11.56 -14.41 -11.71
C LEU A 52 10.75 -15.08 -12.83
N PHE A 53 9.61 -14.52 -13.23
CA PHE A 53 8.82 -15.07 -14.34
C PHE A 53 9.58 -15.01 -15.67
N ARG A 54 10.31 -13.93 -15.95
CA ARG A 54 11.15 -13.82 -17.15
C ARG A 54 12.23 -14.90 -17.20
N ARG A 55 12.84 -15.24 -16.06
CA ARG A 55 13.83 -16.32 -15.97
C ARG A 55 13.19 -17.69 -16.22
N VAL A 56 11.99 -17.94 -15.67
CA VAL A 56 11.30 -19.21 -15.86
C VAL A 56 10.82 -19.39 -17.31
N LEU A 57 10.43 -18.30 -17.98
CA LEU A 57 9.92 -18.30 -19.35
C LEU A 57 10.99 -17.95 -20.42
N ASN A 58 12.27 -17.90 -20.05
CA ASN A 58 13.41 -17.59 -20.92
C ASN A 58 13.27 -16.28 -21.74
N ILE A 59 12.68 -15.24 -21.15
CA ILE A 59 12.40 -13.97 -21.83
C ILE A 59 13.58 -13.00 -21.66
N THR A 60 14.36 -12.77 -22.73
CA THR A 60 15.48 -11.81 -22.74
C THR A 60 15.13 -10.46 -23.38
N THR A 61 14.15 -10.43 -24.28
CA THR A 61 13.71 -9.24 -25.05
C THR A 61 12.68 -8.39 -24.30
N ALA A 62 12.48 -7.13 -24.70
CA ALA A 62 11.44 -6.22 -24.17
C ALA A 62 11.50 -5.98 -22.65
N ARG A 63 12.71 -5.81 -22.10
CA ARG A 63 12.92 -5.59 -20.65
C ARG A 63 12.13 -4.39 -20.14
N ILE A 64 12.19 -3.25 -20.84
CA ILE A 64 11.53 -2.01 -20.42
C ILE A 64 10.00 -2.16 -20.41
N THR A 65 9.42 -2.77 -21.45
CA THR A 65 7.96 -2.94 -21.61
C THR A 65 7.31 -3.67 -20.45
N SER A 66 7.97 -4.69 -19.89
CA SER A 66 7.47 -5.38 -18.68
C SER A 66 7.85 -4.69 -17.37
N THR A 67 8.92 -3.90 -17.35
CA THR A 67 9.48 -3.33 -16.10
C THR A 67 8.69 -2.12 -15.64
N ILE A 68 8.36 -1.20 -16.55
CA ILE A 68 7.61 0.03 -16.23
C ILE A 68 6.27 -0.27 -15.54
N PRO A 69 5.35 -1.07 -16.13
CA PRO A 69 4.07 -1.35 -15.49
C PRO A 69 4.23 -2.07 -14.15
N MET A 70 5.27 -2.90 -14.02
CA MET A 70 5.57 -3.63 -12.79
C MET A 70 6.19 -2.77 -11.68
N VAL A 71 6.54 -1.52 -11.97
CA VAL A 71 6.90 -0.52 -10.95
C VAL A 71 5.69 0.36 -10.65
N VAL A 72 5.10 0.95 -11.70
CA VAL A 72 4.09 2.01 -11.55
C VAL A 72 2.79 1.45 -10.98
N ILE A 73 2.29 0.33 -11.51
CA ILE A 73 1.00 -0.22 -11.08
C ILE A 73 1.08 -0.68 -9.61
N PRO A 74 2.06 -1.51 -9.19
CA PRO A 74 2.19 -1.91 -7.79
C PRO A 74 2.33 -0.72 -6.83
N PHE A 75 3.10 0.30 -7.20
CA PHE A 75 3.26 1.51 -6.41
C PHE A 75 1.92 2.19 -6.14
N ILE A 76 1.23 2.58 -7.21
CA ILE A 76 -0.02 3.35 -7.13
C ILE A 76 -1.10 2.51 -6.45
N SER A 77 -1.25 1.24 -6.83
CA SER A 77 -2.25 0.35 -6.22
C SER A 77 -2.06 0.23 -4.71
N THR A 78 -0.81 0.09 -4.25
CA THR A 78 -0.52 -0.04 -2.81
C THR A 78 -0.79 1.26 -2.08
N MET A 79 -0.33 2.39 -2.63
CA MET A 79 -0.51 3.71 -2.03
C MET A 79 -2.00 4.08 -1.90
N VAL A 80 -2.75 3.94 -2.99
CA VAL A 80 -4.19 4.24 -3.02
C VAL A 80 -4.95 3.29 -2.09
N THR A 81 -4.68 1.99 -2.16
CA THR A 81 -5.41 1.04 -1.30
C THR A 81 -5.14 1.31 0.17
N TYR A 82 -3.88 1.54 0.55
CA TYR A 82 -3.54 1.85 1.94
C TYR A 82 -4.24 3.13 2.43
N GLN A 83 -4.32 4.16 1.58
CA GLN A 83 -5.05 5.38 1.89
C GLN A 83 -6.54 5.10 2.16
N LEU A 84 -7.19 4.31 1.30
CA LEU A 84 -8.63 4.03 1.37
C LEU A 84 -9.02 3.07 2.51
N VAL A 85 -8.18 2.08 2.83
CA VAL A 85 -8.57 1.00 3.77
C VAL A 85 -8.00 1.17 5.17
N VAL A 86 -6.95 1.98 5.32
CA VAL A 86 -6.29 2.26 6.61
C VAL A 86 -6.43 3.74 6.99
N LYS A 87 -5.88 4.67 6.21
CA LYS A 87 -5.78 6.08 6.61
C LYS A 87 -7.15 6.79 6.69
N GLN A 88 -7.98 6.68 5.66
CA GLN A 88 -9.30 7.32 5.66
C GLN A 88 -10.22 6.78 6.77
N PRO A 89 -10.36 5.44 6.98
CA PRO A 89 -11.16 4.92 8.09
C PRO A 89 -10.63 5.31 9.47
N LEU A 90 -9.31 5.49 9.64
CA LEU A 90 -8.75 6.06 10.87
C LEU A 90 -9.22 7.50 11.06
N MET A 91 -9.02 8.36 10.05
CA MET A 91 -9.37 9.78 10.13
C MET A 91 -10.87 10.03 10.29
N ASN A 92 -11.72 9.16 9.74
CA ASN A 92 -13.17 9.24 9.87
C ASN A 92 -13.69 8.66 11.21
N GLY A 93 -12.84 7.97 11.98
CA GLY A 93 -13.25 7.31 13.22
C GLY A 93 -13.98 5.98 13.03
N ASP A 94 -13.99 5.42 11.82
CA ASP A 94 -14.55 4.10 11.51
C ASP A 94 -13.64 2.95 11.95
N LEU A 95 -12.36 3.24 12.25
CA LEU A 95 -11.34 2.25 12.62
C LEU A 95 -10.68 2.56 13.97
N ASN A 96 -11.31 2.14 15.07
CA ASN A 96 -10.84 2.49 16.42
C ASN A 96 -9.99 1.41 17.12
N CYS A 97 -9.76 0.26 16.48
CA CYS A 97 -8.98 -0.85 17.05
C CYS A 97 -7.57 -0.99 16.45
N SER A 98 -6.55 -1.07 17.32
CA SER A 98 -5.15 -1.24 16.93
C SER A 98 -4.92 -2.52 16.11
N ILE A 99 -5.46 -3.66 16.56
CA ILE A 99 -5.35 -4.94 15.84
C ILE A 99 -6.00 -4.86 14.46
N CYS A 100 -7.12 -4.13 14.32
CA CYS A 100 -7.79 -3.97 13.04
C CYS A 100 -6.96 -3.14 12.08
N ALA A 101 -6.37 -2.03 12.54
CA ALA A 101 -5.47 -1.21 11.75
C ALA A 101 -4.22 -1.99 11.32
N SER A 102 -3.59 -2.75 12.25
CA SER A 102 -2.49 -3.65 11.92
C SER A 102 -2.88 -4.74 10.92
N THR A 103 -4.03 -5.39 11.11
CA THR A 103 -4.46 -6.46 10.21
C THR A 103 -4.76 -5.91 8.81
N ARG A 104 -5.46 -4.76 8.70
CA ARG A 104 -5.72 -4.11 7.42
C ARG A 104 -4.44 -3.64 6.73
N GLY A 105 -3.52 -3.03 7.48
CA GLY A 105 -2.22 -2.61 6.96
C GLY A 105 -1.39 -3.79 6.46
N GLY A 106 -1.32 -4.87 7.24
CA GLY A 106 -0.57 -6.07 6.88
C GLY A 106 -1.16 -6.80 5.67
N LEU A 107 -2.49 -6.96 5.62
CA LEU A 107 -3.17 -7.53 4.46
C LEU A 107 -2.97 -6.67 3.21
N THR A 108 -3.00 -5.34 3.33
CA THR A 108 -2.71 -4.42 2.22
C THR A 108 -1.28 -4.64 1.71
N GLY A 109 -0.30 -4.70 2.61
CA GLY A 109 1.10 -4.97 2.25
C GLY A 109 1.28 -6.33 1.56
N ALA A 110 0.73 -7.41 2.12
CA ALA A 110 0.88 -8.75 1.57
C ALA A 110 0.14 -8.96 0.24
N ILE A 111 -1.16 -8.63 0.23
CA ILE A 111 -2.05 -8.90 -0.90
C ILE A 111 -1.80 -7.88 -1.99
N VAL A 112 -1.95 -6.59 -1.71
CA VAL A 112 -1.81 -5.55 -2.75
C VAL A 112 -0.34 -5.25 -3.04
N GLY A 113 0.50 -5.29 -2.01
CA GLY A 113 1.92 -4.97 -2.15
C GLY A 113 2.79 -6.08 -2.77
N CYS A 114 2.43 -7.36 -2.69
CA CYS A 114 3.27 -8.42 -3.27
C CYS A 114 2.51 -9.50 -4.04
N LEU A 115 1.34 -9.96 -3.55
CA LEU A 115 0.58 -11.01 -4.25
C LEU A 115 -0.04 -10.50 -5.55
N HIS A 116 -0.61 -9.30 -5.54
CA HIS A 116 -1.20 -8.66 -6.70
C HIS A 116 -0.17 -8.42 -7.83
N PRO A 117 1.04 -7.85 -7.56
CA PRO A 117 2.09 -7.77 -8.56
C PRO A 117 2.54 -9.15 -9.10
N PHE A 118 2.58 -10.18 -8.25
CA PHE A 118 2.84 -11.55 -8.70
C PHE A 118 1.77 -12.03 -9.70
N LEU A 119 0.49 -11.76 -9.42
CA LEU A 119 -0.63 -12.14 -10.29
C LEU A 119 -0.63 -11.37 -11.62
N ILE A 120 -0.23 -10.09 -11.63
CA ILE A 120 -0.10 -9.30 -12.87
C ILE A 120 1.11 -9.73 -13.69
N ALA A 121 2.22 -10.07 -13.03
CA ALA A 121 3.44 -10.47 -13.72
C ALA A 121 3.25 -11.76 -14.53
N LEU A 122 2.37 -12.66 -14.10
CA LEU A 122 2.08 -13.92 -14.78
C LEU A 122 1.54 -13.73 -16.22
N PRO A 123 0.36 -13.13 -16.45
CA PRO A 123 -0.17 -12.92 -17.80
C PRO A 123 0.70 -11.98 -18.63
N LEU A 124 1.34 -10.97 -18.01
CA LEU A 124 2.25 -10.07 -18.71
C LEU A 124 3.43 -10.83 -19.33
N ASN A 125 4.08 -11.70 -18.55
CA ASN A 125 5.22 -12.48 -19.04
C ASN A 125 4.78 -13.65 -19.93
N ALA A 126 3.62 -14.25 -19.68
CA ALA A 126 3.03 -15.23 -20.58
C ALA A 126 2.78 -14.67 -21.99
N GLY A 127 2.23 -13.46 -22.07
CA GLY A 127 2.00 -12.77 -23.34
C GLY A 127 3.30 -12.46 -24.08
N LEU A 128 4.33 -12.03 -23.36
CA LEU A 128 5.66 -11.82 -23.94
C LEU A 128 6.29 -13.13 -24.43
N ALA A 129 6.19 -14.21 -23.65
CA ALA A 129 6.71 -15.51 -24.03
C ALA A 129 6.02 -16.05 -25.30
N THR A 130 4.72 -15.81 -25.43
CA THR A 130 3.95 -16.16 -26.64
C THR A 130 4.40 -15.32 -27.83
N ARG A 131 4.51 -14.00 -27.66
CA ARG A 131 4.85 -13.06 -28.74
C ARG A 131 6.25 -13.27 -29.31
N TYR A 132 7.20 -13.67 -28.45
CA TYR A 132 8.59 -13.87 -28.84
C TYR A 132 8.98 -15.35 -28.93
N GLU A 133 8.00 -16.25 -28.86
CA GLU A 133 8.17 -17.71 -28.96
C GLU A 133 9.28 -18.26 -28.03
N THR A 134 9.42 -17.70 -26.82
CA THR A 134 10.54 -18.04 -25.91
C THR A 134 10.28 -19.28 -25.06
N ALA A 135 9.04 -19.76 -25.00
CA ALA A 135 8.65 -20.93 -24.24
C ALA A 135 7.50 -21.69 -24.93
N PRO A 136 7.51 -23.03 -24.91
CA PRO A 136 6.43 -23.83 -25.48
C PRO A 136 5.15 -23.63 -24.66
N LEU A 137 4.05 -23.32 -25.35
CA LEU A 137 2.75 -23.17 -24.72
C LEU A 137 2.14 -24.53 -24.37
N PRO A 138 1.38 -24.63 -23.27
CA PRO A 138 0.79 -25.90 -22.86
C PRO A 138 -0.34 -26.33 -23.79
N SER A 139 -0.49 -27.64 -23.99
CA SER A 139 -1.73 -28.20 -24.52
C SER A 139 -2.87 -28.04 -23.50
N LYS A 140 -4.12 -28.02 -23.98
CA LYS A 140 -5.31 -27.88 -23.12
C LYS A 140 -5.34 -28.90 -21.97
N GLU A 141 -4.86 -30.11 -22.23
CA GLU A 141 -4.83 -31.22 -21.28
C GLU A 141 -3.84 -31.02 -20.11
N ASN A 142 -2.77 -30.24 -20.31
CA ASN A 142 -1.70 -30.06 -19.32
C ASN A 142 -1.58 -28.62 -18.79
N MET A 143 -2.54 -27.76 -19.11
CA MET A 143 -2.49 -26.31 -18.81
C MET A 143 -2.30 -26.01 -17.31
N LEU A 144 -3.08 -26.65 -16.43
CA LEU A 144 -2.97 -26.42 -14.98
C LEU A 144 -1.62 -26.86 -14.42
N LYS A 145 -1.13 -28.03 -14.84
CA LYS A 145 0.16 -28.57 -14.41
C LYS A 145 1.32 -27.66 -14.85
N TYR A 146 1.25 -27.15 -16.08
CA TYR A 146 2.21 -26.21 -16.63
C TYR A 146 2.27 -24.91 -15.81
N TRP A 147 1.14 -24.25 -15.61
CA TRP A 147 1.10 -22.99 -14.85
C TRP A 147 1.49 -23.18 -13.38
N LYS A 148 1.09 -24.29 -12.76
CA LYS A 148 1.55 -24.66 -11.42
C LYS A 148 3.07 -24.83 -11.38
N GLY A 149 3.66 -25.45 -12.41
CA GLY A 149 5.11 -25.62 -12.56
C GLY A 149 5.86 -24.29 -12.67
N ILE A 150 5.28 -23.30 -13.35
CA ILE A 150 5.85 -21.96 -13.50
C ILE A 150 5.67 -21.15 -12.21
N CYS A 151 4.48 -21.14 -11.63
CA CYS A 151 4.14 -20.32 -10.47
C CYS A 151 4.78 -20.82 -9.17
N SER A 152 4.90 -22.14 -8.97
CA SER A 152 5.44 -22.73 -7.74
C SER A 152 6.85 -22.23 -7.36
N PRO A 153 7.87 -22.27 -8.23
CA PRO A 153 9.22 -21.79 -7.88
C PRO A 153 9.25 -20.27 -7.65
N VAL A 154 8.45 -19.50 -8.38
CA VAL A 154 8.34 -18.04 -8.20
C VAL A 154 7.71 -17.74 -6.86
N LEU A 155 6.56 -18.36 -6.55
CA LEU A 155 5.86 -18.17 -5.29
C LEU A 155 6.73 -18.58 -4.10
N LYS A 156 7.50 -19.66 -4.20
CA LYS A 156 8.42 -20.10 -3.15
C LYS A 156 9.46 -19.02 -2.81
N LYS A 157 9.98 -18.30 -3.82
CA LYS A 157 10.92 -17.18 -3.62
C LYS A 157 10.23 -15.91 -3.12
N MET A 158 8.96 -15.71 -3.46
CA MET A 158 8.16 -14.56 -3.02
C MET A 158 7.62 -14.68 -1.59
N ARG A 159 7.67 -15.86 -0.95
CA ARG A 159 7.17 -16.07 0.43
C ARG A 159 7.79 -15.09 1.43
N LEU A 160 9.09 -14.88 1.36
CA LEU A 160 9.79 -13.98 2.27
C LEU A 160 9.40 -12.51 2.04
N PRO A 161 9.45 -11.95 0.79
CA PRO A 161 8.92 -10.62 0.51
C PRO A 161 7.46 -10.41 0.95
N ILE A 162 6.58 -11.41 0.72
CA ILE A 162 5.17 -11.34 1.15
C ILE A 162 5.07 -11.23 2.67
N LEU A 163 5.82 -12.05 3.41
CA LEU A 163 5.83 -12.00 4.87
C LEU A 163 6.39 -10.66 5.38
N LEU A 164 7.49 -10.18 4.80
CA LEU A 164 8.08 -8.90 5.17
C LEU A 164 7.10 -7.75 4.93
N GLN A 165 6.38 -7.75 3.80
CA GLN A 165 5.36 -6.73 3.54
C GLN A 165 4.13 -6.85 4.44
N PHE A 166 3.74 -8.07 4.82
CA PHE A 166 2.72 -8.25 5.83
C PHE A 166 3.13 -7.59 7.15
N LEU A 167 4.33 -7.91 7.65
CA LEU A 167 4.83 -7.41 8.92
C LEU A 167 5.02 -5.90 8.89
N PHE A 168 5.60 -5.36 7.81
CA PHE A 168 5.81 -3.93 7.66
C PHE A 168 4.48 -3.17 7.54
N GLY A 169 3.53 -3.68 6.75
CA GLY A 169 2.18 -3.12 6.67
C GLY A 169 1.43 -3.17 8.00
N ALA A 170 1.58 -4.25 8.76
CA ALA A 170 0.94 -4.39 10.08
C ALA A 170 1.53 -3.46 11.13
N TYR A 171 2.86 -3.33 11.13
CA TYR A 171 3.57 -2.35 11.93
C TYR A 171 3.10 -0.93 11.60
N LEU A 172 3.06 -0.58 10.31
CA LEU A 172 2.64 0.75 9.88
C LEU A 172 1.19 1.05 10.27
N GLY A 173 0.28 0.07 10.12
CA GLY A 173 -1.10 0.19 10.58
C GLY A 173 -1.19 0.45 12.09
N SER A 174 -0.36 -0.22 12.90
CA SER A 174 -0.29 0.05 14.34
C SER A 174 0.22 1.46 14.64
N GLN A 175 1.25 1.92 13.93
CA GLN A 175 1.81 3.26 14.12
C GLN A 175 0.80 4.35 13.76
N HIS A 176 0.08 4.19 12.64
CA HIS A 176 -0.97 5.13 12.24
C HIS A 176 -2.14 5.16 13.21
N HIS A 177 -2.53 4.01 13.77
CA HIS A 177 -3.51 3.98 14.86
C HIS A 177 -3.00 4.73 16.11
N GLY A 178 -1.74 4.51 16.50
CA GLY A 178 -1.12 5.23 17.61
C GLY A 178 -1.12 6.75 17.41
N ILE A 179 -0.76 7.22 16.21
CA ILE A 179 -0.80 8.64 15.82
C ILE A 179 -2.23 9.17 15.86
N TYR A 180 -3.20 8.40 15.36
CA TYR A 180 -4.62 8.75 15.43
C TYR A 180 -5.11 8.95 16.87
N ILE A 181 -4.77 8.03 17.78
CA ILE A 181 -5.12 8.17 19.20
C ILE A 181 -4.42 9.39 19.84
N LYS A 182 -3.17 9.70 19.46
CA LYS A 182 -2.50 10.93 19.91
C LYS A 182 -3.28 12.17 19.48
N MET A 183 -3.70 12.25 18.20
CA MET A 183 -4.51 13.36 17.70
C MET A 183 -5.85 13.49 18.45
N LEU A 184 -6.54 12.37 18.72
CA LEU A 184 -7.79 12.40 19.49
C LEU A 184 -7.60 13.01 20.89
N LYS A 185 -6.48 12.73 21.56
CA LYS A 185 -6.14 13.24 22.89
C LYS A 185 -5.65 14.69 22.90
N MET A 186 -5.29 15.26 21.75
CA MET A 186 -4.89 16.66 21.67
C MET A 186 -6.10 17.59 21.91
N PRO A 187 -5.92 18.70 22.65
CA PRO A 187 -6.97 19.69 22.81
C PRO A 187 -7.34 20.26 21.43
N ALA A 188 -8.63 20.58 21.24
CA ALA A 188 -9.05 21.29 20.03
C ALA A 188 -8.35 22.65 19.99
N PHE A 189 -7.87 23.03 18.80
CA PHE A 189 -7.21 24.31 18.55
C PHE A 189 -8.02 25.48 19.15
N LYS A 190 -7.50 26.14 20.19
CA LYS A 190 -7.93 27.48 20.56
C LYS A 190 -7.27 28.42 19.56
N LYS A 191 -8.08 29.04 18.69
CA LYS A 191 -7.63 30.19 17.91
C LYS A 191 -7.50 31.34 18.90
N ASP A 192 -6.29 31.85 19.12
CA ASP A 192 -6.11 33.02 19.97
C ASP A 192 -6.78 34.24 19.29
N PRO A 193 -7.47 35.11 20.04
CA PRO A 193 -8.24 36.22 19.48
C PRO A 193 -7.39 37.29 18.78
N GLU A 194 -6.07 37.21 18.80
CA GLU A 194 -5.15 38.15 18.15
C GLU A 194 -4.98 37.90 16.64
N ASP A 195 -5.35 36.72 16.11
CA ASP A 195 -5.31 36.42 14.66
C ASP A 195 -6.58 36.89 13.91
N LEU A 196 -7.39 37.77 14.51
CA LEU A 196 -8.60 38.37 13.93
C LEU A 196 -8.48 39.89 13.73
N SER A 197 -7.30 40.46 13.97
CA SER A 197 -7.03 41.89 13.83
C SER A 197 -6.01 42.21 12.73
N ASP A 198 -6.07 41.52 11.59
CA ASP A 198 -5.48 41.94 10.32
C ASP A 198 -6.40 41.57 9.14
#